data_AF-A0A9P1DRY8-F1
#
_entry.id   AF-A0A9P1DRY8-F1
#
_cell.length_a   1.000
_cell.length_b   1.000
_cell.length_c   1.000
_cell.angle_alpha   90.00
_cell.angle_beta   90.00
_cell.angle_gamma   90.00
#
_symmetry.space_group_name_H-M   'P 1'
#
loop_
_entity.id
_entity.type
_entity.pdbx_description
1 polymer ?
#
loop_
_entity_poly.entity_id
_entity_poly.type
_entity_poly.pdbx_seq_one_letter_code
_entity_poly.pdbx_strand_id
1 'polypeptide(L)'
;MAPHVLILSGTVAAAASAVYPKTILSSGQVDVTVYLPGKLGYYNSTRFDWGSMIGEITLGEAEFFSDLWRTATDPNWGKDHDPSNPEGVLGLASEFGCGSDGPDCPAGWGRQAEASNGVLGYHEAGMGDPFLKIGVGKLIKGSCDACKTDTNYHFNSRYDFAEPPVWTVSHPSSDTIDMIHEASLGVWGYRFQRHLQVHGDMLVMRSELTNTGSKAFKTVQYTHNFLAFNRQQIGPPLKLQSGQDLSSYSEPGNEQ
;
A
#
# COMPACT_ATOMS: atom_id res chain seq x y z
N MET A 1 9.27 -57.49 32.11
CA MET A 1 10.07 -56.33 31.64
C MET A 1 9.08 -55.30 31.11
N ALA A 2 9.20 -54.05 31.58
CA ALA A 2 8.19 -53.01 31.53
C ALA A 2 7.91 -52.46 30.11
N PRO A 3 6.71 -51.92 29.84
CA PRO A 3 6.44 -51.20 28.60
C PRO A 3 7.11 -49.82 28.65
N HIS A 4 7.84 -49.47 27.60
CA HIS A 4 8.38 -48.13 27.42
C HIS A 4 7.26 -47.18 26.99
N VAL A 5 6.91 -46.23 27.87
CA VAL A 5 6.07 -45.08 27.51
C VAL A 5 6.99 -43.98 27.00
N LEU A 6 6.90 -43.66 25.71
CA LEU A 6 7.56 -42.51 25.11
C LEU A 6 6.68 -41.28 25.35
N ILE A 7 7.07 -40.42 26.30
CA ILE A 7 6.42 -39.12 26.49
C ILE A 7 7.07 -38.14 25.51
N LEU A 8 6.37 -37.85 24.42
CA LEU A 8 6.70 -36.73 23.53
C LEU A 8 6.21 -35.44 24.21
N SER A 9 7.10 -34.74 24.90
CA SER A 9 6.86 -33.36 25.33
C SER A 9 7.01 -32.42 24.13
N GLY A 10 5.93 -32.25 23.36
CA GLY A 10 5.85 -31.22 22.34
C GLY A 10 5.48 -29.88 22.98
N THR A 11 6.44 -28.97 23.15
CA THR A 11 6.12 -27.55 23.32
C THR A 11 5.60 -27.03 21.99
N VAL A 12 4.28 -26.88 21.87
CA VAL A 12 3.68 -26.10 20.79
C VAL A 12 4.00 -24.64 21.10
N ALA A 13 5.05 -24.10 20.48
CA ALA A 13 5.22 -22.66 20.42
C ALA A 13 4.06 -22.13 19.56
N ALA A 14 3.05 -21.55 20.21
CA ALA A 14 2.05 -20.75 19.51
C ALA A 14 2.79 -19.62 18.81
N ALA A 15 2.79 -19.62 17.48
CA ALA A 15 3.28 -18.48 16.70
C ALA A 15 2.47 -17.26 17.14
N ALA A 16 3.15 -16.26 17.69
CA ALA A 16 2.52 -14.99 18.00
C ALA A 16 2.11 -14.36 16.66
N SER A 17 0.81 -14.38 16.36
CA SER A 17 0.28 -13.61 15.24
C SER A 17 0.66 -12.15 15.47
N ALA A 18 1.34 -11.53 14.49
CA ALA A 18 1.75 -10.15 14.60
C ALA A 18 0.52 -9.25 14.80
N VAL A 19 0.47 -8.53 15.91
CA VAL A 19 -0.64 -7.62 16.23
C VAL A 19 -0.28 -6.23 15.69
N TYR A 20 -0.80 -5.91 14.50
CA TYR A 20 -0.64 -4.58 13.91
C TYR A 20 -1.70 -3.60 14.48
N PRO A 21 -1.34 -2.34 14.76
CA PRO A 21 -2.30 -1.31 15.12
C PRO A 21 -3.39 -1.17 14.05
N LYS A 22 -4.65 -1.22 14.47
CA LYS A 22 -5.81 -1.14 13.60
C LYS A 22 -7.00 -0.51 14.31
N THR A 23 -7.96 -0.06 13.52
CA THR A 23 -9.30 0.34 13.97
C THR A 23 -10.36 -0.37 13.13
N ILE A 24 -11.60 -0.39 13.60
CA ILE A 24 -12.75 -0.88 12.86
C ILE A 24 -13.71 0.29 12.67
N LEU A 25 -14.04 0.60 11.41
CA LEU A 25 -15.14 1.50 11.08
C LEU A 25 -16.39 0.65 10.88
N SER A 26 -17.51 1.03 11.50
CA SER A 26 -18.78 0.31 11.35
C SER A 26 -19.93 1.25 11.01
N SER A 27 -20.75 0.86 10.03
CA SER A 27 -22.05 1.48 9.75
C SER A 27 -23.23 0.70 10.34
N GLY A 28 -22.94 -0.45 10.99
CA GLY A 28 -23.93 -1.48 11.35
C GLY A 28 -24.33 -2.42 10.20
N GLN A 29 -24.01 -2.08 8.94
CA GLN A 29 -24.18 -2.98 7.78
C GLN A 29 -22.85 -3.47 7.25
N VAL A 30 -21.84 -2.59 7.25
CA VAL A 30 -20.47 -2.91 6.87
C VAL A 30 -19.52 -2.62 8.03
N ASP A 31 -18.62 -3.56 8.29
CA ASP A 31 -17.47 -3.40 9.17
C ASP A 31 -16.20 -3.41 8.33
N VAL A 32 -15.31 -2.44 8.54
CA VAL A 32 -14.06 -2.29 7.78
C VAL A 32 -12.90 -2.22 8.74
N THR A 33 -11.98 -3.19 8.64
CA THR A 33 -10.69 -3.11 9.32
C THR A 33 -9.77 -2.13 8.60
N VAL A 34 -9.28 -1.12 9.31
CA VAL A 34 -8.27 -0.17 8.79
C VAL A 34 -6.99 -0.34 9.60
N TYR A 35 -5.90 -0.74 8.95
CA TYR A 35 -4.59 -0.77 9.60
C TYR A 35 -4.02 0.64 9.68
N LEU A 36 -3.58 1.03 10.88
CA LEU A 36 -3.10 2.38 11.13
C LEU A 36 -1.65 2.53 10.60
N PRO A 37 -1.35 3.62 9.89
CA PRO A 37 0.01 3.89 9.43
C PRO A 37 0.96 4.10 10.61
N GLY A 38 2.17 3.59 10.49
CA GLY A 38 3.23 3.82 11.48
C GLY A 38 4.33 2.78 11.42
N LYS A 39 5.40 2.99 12.19
CA LYS A 39 6.57 2.10 12.20
C LYS A 39 6.23 0.64 12.56
N LEU A 40 5.19 0.43 13.38
CA LEU A 40 4.68 -0.88 13.77
C LEU A 40 3.40 -1.26 13.01
N GLY A 41 3.04 -0.51 11.96
CA GLY A 41 1.86 -0.77 11.15
C GLY A 41 1.99 -2.03 10.30
N TYR A 42 0.88 -2.44 9.69
CA TYR A 42 0.87 -3.60 8.78
C TYR A 42 1.85 -3.42 7.62
N TYR A 43 2.01 -2.19 7.13
CA TYR A 43 2.95 -1.85 6.08
C TYR A 43 3.86 -0.71 6.54
N ASN A 44 5.17 -0.91 6.39
CA ASN A 44 6.19 0.10 6.70
C ASN A 44 7.31 0.16 5.65
N SER A 45 7.00 -0.18 4.40
CA SER A 45 7.95 -0.20 3.28
C SER A 45 7.78 1.02 2.35
N THR A 46 8.43 0.99 1.18
CA THR A 46 8.73 2.21 0.39
C THR A 46 7.98 2.36 -0.93
N ARG A 47 7.02 1.48 -1.23
CA ARG A 47 6.24 1.52 -2.48
C ARG A 47 4.91 2.26 -2.31
N PHE A 48 4.05 1.72 -1.45
CA PHE A 48 2.67 2.15 -1.26
C PHE A 48 2.54 3.25 -0.20
N ASP A 49 1.51 4.09 -0.29
CA ASP A 49 1.22 5.00 0.81
C ASP A 49 0.72 4.22 2.03
N TRP A 50 1.18 4.62 3.22
CA TRP A 50 0.92 3.86 4.43
C TRP A 50 -0.54 3.97 4.92
N GLY A 51 -1.33 4.90 4.39
CA GLY A 51 -2.72 5.14 4.76
C GLY A 51 -3.74 4.31 3.96
N SER A 52 -3.31 3.33 3.18
CA SER A 52 -4.17 2.57 2.25
C SER A 52 -4.33 1.08 2.58
N MET A 53 -3.84 0.65 3.74
CA MET A 53 -3.90 -0.76 4.18
C MET A 53 -5.27 -1.10 4.77
N ILE A 54 -6.14 -1.65 3.93
CA ILE A 54 -7.51 -2.05 4.30
C ILE A 54 -7.57 -3.55 4.51
N GLY A 55 -7.93 -3.93 5.74
CA GLY A 55 -8.17 -5.31 6.16
C GLY A 55 -9.50 -5.85 5.68
N GLU A 56 -9.93 -6.88 6.39
CA GLU A 56 -11.23 -7.52 6.16
C GLU A 56 -12.36 -6.48 6.19
N ILE A 57 -13.24 -6.61 5.20
CA ILE A 57 -14.52 -5.92 5.12
C ILE A 57 -15.61 -6.96 5.28
N THR A 58 -16.52 -6.79 6.23
CA THR A 58 -17.67 -7.67 6.42
C THR A 58 -18.93 -6.93 6.01
N LEU A 59 -19.70 -7.48 5.07
CA LEU A 59 -21.01 -6.96 4.64
C LEU A 59 -22.04 -8.10 4.75
N GLY A 60 -22.86 -8.07 5.80
CA GLY A 60 -23.73 -9.19 6.13
C GLY A 60 -22.92 -10.45 6.44
N GLU A 61 -23.18 -11.55 5.71
CA GLU A 61 -22.43 -12.82 5.83
C GLU A 61 -21.20 -12.88 4.90
N ALA A 62 -20.99 -11.87 4.06
CA ALA A 62 -19.88 -11.84 3.11
C ALA A 62 -18.64 -11.15 3.72
N GLU A 63 -17.49 -11.76 3.50
CA GLU A 63 -16.18 -11.21 3.84
C GLU A 63 -15.43 -10.85 2.55
N PHE A 64 -14.87 -9.65 2.50
CA PHE A 64 -14.04 -9.15 1.41
C PHE A 64 -12.66 -8.79 1.94
N PHE A 65 -11.68 -8.85 1.04
CA PHE A 65 -10.25 -8.74 1.35
C PHE A 65 -9.76 -9.85 2.28
N SER A 66 -8.55 -10.32 2.02
CA SER A 66 -7.84 -11.20 2.93
C SER A 66 -6.34 -11.07 2.72
N ASP A 67 -5.60 -11.64 3.64
CA ASP A 67 -4.16 -11.88 3.53
C ASP A 67 -3.81 -12.97 2.50
N LEU A 68 -4.80 -13.60 1.85
CA LEU A 68 -4.59 -14.75 0.96
C LEU A 68 -4.15 -14.38 -0.45
N TRP A 69 -4.04 -13.09 -0.80
CA TRP A 69 -3.60 -12.70 -2.15
C TRP A 69 -2.12 -13.08 -2.41
N ARG A 70 -1.33 -13.39 -1.37
CA ARG A 70 -0.03 -14.08 -1.45
C ARG A 70 0.01 -15.25 -0.47
N THR A 71 -0.41 -16.43 -0.91
CA THR A 71 -0.41 -17.63 -0.06
C THR A 71 1.01 -18.13 0.20
N ALA A 72 1.18 -18.81 1.34
CA ALA A 72 2.39 -19.56 1.75
C ALA A 72 2.83 -20.69 0.78
N THR A 73 2.21 -20.78 -0.39
CA THR A 73 2.54 -21.72 -1.48
C THR A 73 3.38 -21.10 -2.57
N ASP A 74 3.56 -19.76 -2.59
CA ASP A 74 4.56 -19.14 -3.46
C ASP A 74 5.96 -19.42 -2.88
N PRO A 75 6.81 -20.22 -3.55
CA PRO A 75 8.13 -20.57 -3.04
C PRO A 75 9.08 -19.37 -2.90
N ASN A 76 8.74 -18.22 -3.48
CA ASN A 76 9.51 -16.97 -3.37
C ASN A 76 9.09 -16.11 -2.17
N TRP A 77 8.07 -16.53 -1.42
CA TRP A 77 7.50 -15.76 -0.31
C TRP A 77 7.54 -16.53 1.02
N GLY A 78 7.88 -15.81 2.08
CA GLY A 78 7.88 -16.34 3.44
C GLY A 78 6.47 -16.73 3.89
N LYS A 79 6.39 -17.63 4.88
CA LYS A 79 5.10 -18.03 5.49
C LYS A 79 4.46 -16.92 6.32
N ASP A 80 5.26 -15.97 6.78
CA ASP A 80 4.84 -14.89 7.67
C ASP A 80 4.87 -13.56 6.94
N HIS A 81 3.89 -12.71 7.24
CA HIS A 81 3.83 -11.35 6.71
C HIS A 81 5.03 -10.52 7.19
N ASP A 82 5.71 -9.84 6.25
CA ASP A 82 6.80 -8.90 6.51
C ASP A 82 6.36 -7.47 6.12
N PRO A 83 6.10 -6.58 7.11
CA PRO A 83 5.74 -5.18 6.87
C PRO A 83 6.77 -4.38 6.08
N SER A 84 8.04 -4.79 6.13
CA SER A 84 9.16 -4.09 5.50
C SER A 84 9.35 -4.47 4.04
N ASN A 85 8.64 -5.49 3.57
CA ASN A 85 8.65 -5.89 2.19
C ASN A 85 7.84 -4.89 1.34
N PRO A 86 8.40 -4.34 0.23
CA PRO A 86 7.69 -3.40 -0.64
C PRO A 86 6.34 -3.90 -1.14
N GLU A 87 6.16 -5.22 -1.24
CA GLU A 87 4.92 -5.86 -1.67
C GLU A 87 4.09 -6.49 -0.53
N GLY A 88 4.49 -6.31 0.73
CA GLY A 88 3.81 -6.83 1.93
C GLY A 88 2.53 -6.04 2.26
N VAL A 89 1.62 -5.90 1.30
CA VAL A 89 0.40 -5.08 1.43
C VAL A 89 -0.87 -5.93 1.49
N LEU A 90 -2.02 -5.27 1.58
CA LEU A 90 -3.34 -5.89 1.41
C LEU A 90 -4.38 -4.84 1.00
N GLY A 91 -5.58 -5.30 0.64
CA GLY A 91 -6.75 -4.44 0.47
C GLY A 91 -6.61 -3.50 -0.71
N LEU A 92 -6.58 -2.20 -0.45
CA LEU A 92 -6.59 -1.14 -1.47
C LEU A 92 -5.20 -0.62 -1.87
N ALA A 93 -4.18 -0.73 -1.02
CA ALA A 93 -2.76 -0.46 -1.32
C ALA A 93 -2.52 0.54 -2.48
N SER A 94 -2.68 1.85 -2.22
CA SER A 94 -2.51 2.88 -3.24
C SER A 94 -1.06 3.33 -3.37
N GLU A 95 -0.69 3.82 -4.55
CA GLU A 95 0.61 4.43 -4.79
C GLU A 95 0.49 5.57 -5.82
N PHE A 96 1.46 6.48 -5.76
CA PHE A 96 1.65 7.53 -6.77
C PHE A 96 2.71 7.10 -7.78
N GLY A 97 2.44 7.29 -9.07
CA GLY A 97 3.22 6.78 -10.20
C GLY A 97 2.49 5.70 -11.00
N CYS A 98 3.20 5.02 -11.89
CA CYS A 98 2.64 3.99 -12.77
C CYS A 98 3.28 2.60 -12.61
N GLY A 99 3.98 2.38 -11.49
CA GLY A 99 4.55 1.06 -11.20
C GLY A 99 5.61 0.61 -12.20
N SER A 100 6.40 1.55 -12.71
CA SER A 100 7.56 1.29 -13.56
C SER A 100 8.83 1.84 -12.94
N ASP A 101 9.97 1.30 -13.33
CA ASP A 101 11.27 1.89 -12.99
C ASP A 101 11.46 3.24 -13.72
N GLY A 102 12.32 4.07 -13.16
CA GLY A 102 12.55 5.46 -13.56
C GLY A 102 11.76 6.47 -12.72
N PRO A 103 12.29 7.68 -12.50
CA PRO A 103 11.62 8.71 -11.68
C PRO A 103 10.39 9.33 -12.36
N ASP A 104 10.27 9.16 -13.68
CA ASP A 104 9.19 9.71 -14.50
C ASP A 104 8.16 8.63 -14.84
N CYS A 105 6.91 9.05 -14.97
CA CYS A 105 5.79 8.18 -15.28
C CYS A 105 5.16 8.59 -16.62
N PRO A 106 5.29 7.78 -17.69
CA PRO A 106 4.69 8.08 -18.99
C PRO A 106 3.18 7.80 -19.05
N ALA A 107 2.57 7.27 -17.97
CA ALA A 107 1.17 6.87 -17.94
C ALA A 107 0.20 8.04 -17.68
N GLY A 108 -1.07 7.81 -18.05
CA GLY A 108 -2.17 8.74 -17.83
C GLY A 108 -2.87 9.15 -19.14
N TRP A 109 -4.12 9.58 -19.01
CA TRP A 109 -4.92 10.07 -20.15
C TRP A 109 -4.20 11.25 -20.82
N GLY A 110 -3.78 11.05 -22.07
CA GLY A 110 -3.07 12.05 -22.87
C GLY A 110 -1.55 12.07 -22.71
N ARG A 111 -0.92 11.04 -22.11
CA ARG A 111 0.54 11.00 -21.82
C ARG A 111 0.97 12.30 -21.13
N GLN A 112 0.60 12.46 -19.87
CA GLN A 112 0.94 13.68 -19.13
C GLN A 112 2.45 13.85 -19.09
N ALA A 113 2.98 14.68 -19.99
CA ALA A 113 4.38 15.03 -20.01
C ALA A 113 4.76 15.53 -18.61
N GLU A 114 5.90 15.06 -18.11
CA GLU A 114 6.48 15.44 -16.82
C GLU A 114 5.75 14.90 -15.58
N ALA A 115 4.84 13.92 -15.71
CA ALA A 115 4.34 13.21 -14.53
C ALA A 115 5.46 12.40 -13.88
N SER A 116 5.60 12.48 -12.55
CA SER A 116 6.57 11.69 -11.81
C SER A 116 5.98 10.38 -11.31
N ASN A 117 6.85 9.41 -11.02
CA ASN A 117 6.52 8.14 -10.37
C ASN A 117 6.23 8.30 -8.86
N GLY A 118 5.54 9.39 -8.50
CA GLY A 118 5.26 9.79 -7.12
C GLY A 118 6.50 10.27 -6.35
N VAL A 119 7.64 10.42 -7.04
CA VAL A 119 8.89 10.90 -6.46
C VAL A 119 9.10 12.38 -6.75
N LEU A 120 9.59 13.14 -5.77
CA LEU A 120 9.90 14.57 -5.89
C LEU A 120 11.36 14.80 -5.47
N GLY A 121 12.11 15.56 -6.27
CA GLY A 121 13.54 15.81 -6.03
C GLY A 121 14.50 14.72 -6.51
N TYR A 122 13.99 13.63 -7.11
CA TYR A 122 14.84 12.50 -7.52
C TYR A 122 15.87 12.88 -8.61
N HIS A 123 15.46 13.74 -9.56
CA HIS A 123 16.33 14.21 -10.65
C HIS A 123 17.47 15.08 -10.13
N GLU A 124 17.21 15.90 -9.13
CA GLU A 124 18.18 16.82 -8.53
C GLU A 124 19.08 16.16 -7.47
N ALA A 125 18.63 15.06 -6.86
CA ALA A 125 19.37 14.35 -5.82
C ALA A 125 20.61 13.62 -6.38
N GLY A 126 21.74 13.76 -5.69
CA GLY A 126 22.90 12.90 -5.85
C GLY A 126 22.71 11.52 -5.20
N MET A 127 23.67 10.61 -5.42
CA MET A 127 23.67 9.32 -4.71
C MET A 127 23.91 9.55 -3.21
N GLY A 128 23.08 8.95 -2.36
CA GLY A 128 23.07 9.18 -0.91
C GLY A 128 22.25 10.39 -0.46
N ASP A 129 21.80 11.25 -1.37
CA ASP A 129 20.93 12.37 -1.04
C ASP A 129 19.47 11.91 -0.86
N PRO A 130 18.67 12.64 -0.06
CA PRO A 130 17.26 12.34 0.09
C PRO A 130 16.45 12.75 -1.14
N PHE A 131 15.34 12.04 -1.37
CA PHE A 131 14.23 12.44 -2.24
C PHE A 131 12.90 12.12 -1.53
N LEU A 132 11.80 12.74 -1.96
CA LEU A 132 10.46 12.44 -1.42
C LEU A 132 9.78 11.36 -2.26
N LYS A 133 9.06 10.44 -1.62
CA LYS A 133 8.01 9.61 -2.22
C LYS A 133 6.68 9.94 -1.55
N ILE A 134 5.68 10.34 -2.34
CA ILE A 134 4.38 10.79 -1.82
C ILE A 134 3.69 9.64 -1.09
N GLY A 135 3.26 9.89 0.15
CA GLY A 135 2.64 8.89 1.04
C GLY A 135 3.62 7.99 1.79
N VAL A 136 4.92 8.09 1.51
CA VAL A 136 5.99 7.22 2.06
C VAL A 136 7.04 8.01 2.84
N GLY A 137 7.31 9.27 2.50
CA GLY A 137 8.27 10.12 3.24
C GLY A 137 9.58 10.36 2.50
N LYS A 138 10.70 10.53 3.24
CA LYS A 138 12.03 10.83 2.67
C LYS A 138 12.87 9.56 2.56
N LEU A 139 13.28 9.24 1.33
CA LEU A 139 14.07 8.06 0.98
C LEU A 139 15.46 8.46 0.51
N ILE A 140 16.45 7.59 0.67
CA ILE A 140 17.84 7.83 0.26
C ILE A 140 18.07 7.31 -1.17
N LYS A 141 18.44 8.18 -2.11
CA LYS A 141 18.73 7.77 -3.49
C LYS A 141 19.91 6.81 -3.53
N GLY A 142 19.73 5.68 -4.21
CA GLY A 142 20.80 4.70 -4.38
C GLY A 142 20.93 3.65 -3.27
N SER A 143 20.12 3.73 -2.21
CA SER A 143 20.25 2.80 -1.06
C SER A 143 19.60 1.44 -1.30
N CYS A 144 18.79 1.28 -2.35
CA CYS A 144 18.06 0.06 -2.61
C CYS A 144 18.94 -1.03 -3.24
N ASP A 145 18.53 -2.29 -3.15
CA ASP A 145 19.35 -3.40 -3.69
C ASP A 145 19.50 -3.34 -5.22
N ALA A 146 18.42 -3.08 -5.95
CA ALA A 146 18.46 -2.87 -7.41
C ALA A 146 19.30 -1.64 -7.79
N CYS A 147 19.36 -0.66 -6.89
CA CYS A 147 20.05 0.61 -7.10
C CYS A 147 21.58 0.47 -7.18
N LYS A 148 22.14 -0.69 -6.79
CA LYS A 148 23.57 -0.99 -6.83
C LYS A 148 24.10 -1.18 -8.25
N THR A 149 23.22 -1.56 -9.18
CA THR A 149 23.56 -1.83 -10.59
C THR A 149 22.89 -0.88 -11.57
N ASP A 150 21.80 -0.23 -11.17
CA ASP A 150 21.11 0.80 -11.94
C ASP A 150 20.82 1.99 -11.03
N THR A 151 21.14 3.21 -11.45
CA THR A 151 20.92 4.42 -10.62
C THR A 151 19.51 5.00 -10.76
N ASN A 152 18.66 4.39 -11.58
CA ASN A 152 17.25 4.74 -11.70
C ASN A 152 16.47 4.51 -10.40
N TYR A 153 15.31 5.15 -10.33
CA TYR A 153 14.32 4.83 -9.31
C TYR A 153 13.71 3.45 -9.60
N HIS A 154 13.60 2.59 -8.59
CA HIS A 154 13.01 1.26 -8.70
C HIS A 154 11.77 1.18 -7.82
N PHE A 155 10.59 1.14 -8.43
CA PHE A 155 9.33 1.37 -7.72
C PHE A 155 8.99 0.29 -6.68
N ASN A 156 9.42 -0.96 -6.92
CA ASN A 156 9.18 -2.11 -6.06
C ASN A 156 10.37 -2.45 -5.14
N SER A 157 11.38 -1.59 -5.10
CA SER A 157 12.56 -1.80 -4.26
C SER A 157 12.41 -1.13 -2.90
N ARG A 158 13.04 -1.74 -1.89
CA ARG A 158 13.11 -1.18 -0.55
C ARG A 158 14.25 -0.15 -0.48
N TYR A 159 13.91 1.09 -0.18
CA TYR A 159 14.87 2.16 0.09
C TYR A 159 15.11 2.30 1.61
N ASP A 160 16.25 2.86 1.98
CA ASP A 160 16.50 3.31 3.34
C ASP A 160 15.80 4.65 3.53
N PHE A 161 15.20 4.81 4.72
CA PHE A 161 14.56 6.07 5.10
C PHE A 161 15.61 7.06 5.60
N ALA A 162 15.68 8.23 4.97
CA ALA A 162 16.29 9.40 5.59
C ALA A 162 15.41 9.92 6.73
N GLU A 163 14.08 9.90 6.52
CA GLU A 163 13.08 10.20 7.52
C GLU A 163 11.83 9.36 7.23
N PRO A 164 11.41 8.46 8.14
CA PRO A 164 10.18 7.69 7.96
C PRO A 164 8.95 8.61 8.04
N PRO A 165 7.82 8.23 7.41
CA PRO A 165 6.65 9.08 7.39
C PRO A 165 6.01 9.11 8.79
N VAL A 166 5.65 10.31 9.24
CA VAL A 166 4.80 10.51 10.42
C VAL A 166 3.39 10.81 9.95
N TRP A 167 2.43 10.04 10.45
CA TRP A 167 1.01 10.19 10.15
C TRP A 167 0.26 10.68 11.38
N THR A 168 -0.53 11.73 11.21
CA THR A 168 -1.51 12.17 12.20
C THR A 168 -2.82 11.44 11.94
N VAL A 169 -3.32 10.72 12.94
CA VAL A 169 -4.56 9.94 12.86
C VAL A 169 -5.60 10.54 13.80
N SER A 170 -6.81 10.76 13.31
CA SER A 170 -7.94 11.22 14.10
C SER A 170 -9.23 10.50 13.72
N HIS A 171 -10.17 10.40 14.66
CA HIS A 171 -11.46 9.76 14.48
C HIS A 171 -12.56 10.80 14.70
N PRO A 172 -13.02 11.51 13.64
CA PRO A 172 -14.11 12.49 13.76
C PRO A 172 -15.41 11.88 14.33
N SER A 173 -15.63 10.59 14.07
CA SER A 173 -16.75 9.78 14.57
C SER A 173 -16.36 8.29 14.55
N SER A 174 -17.22 7.40 15.04
CA SER A 174 -16.96 5.95 15.07
C SER A 174 -16.91 5.29 13.70
N ASP A 175 -17.49 5.92 12.68
CA ASP A 175 -17.59 5.44 11.30
C ASP A 175 -16.59 6.14 10.36
N THR A 176 -15.73 7.01 10.90
CA THR A 176 -14.85 7.89 10.10
C THR A 176 -13.44 7.97 10.70
N ILE A 177 -12.42 7.95 9.85
CA ILE A 177 -11.02 8.16 10.20
C ILE A 177 -10.34 9.08 9.19
N ASP A 178 -9.61 10.07 9.72
CA ASP A 178 -8.73 10.95 8.95
C ASP A 178 -7.27 10.63 9.27
N MET A 179 -6.47 10.44 8.22
CA MET A 179 -5.05 10.17 8.30
C MET A 179 -4.31 11.17 7.41
N ILE A 180 -3.37 11.91 8.00
CA ILE A 180 -2.65 13.00 7.31
C ILE A 180 -1.15 12.77 7.41
N HIS A 181 -0.46 12.85 6.29
CA HIS A 181 0.99 12.84 6.20
C HIS A 181 1.49 14.08 5.47
N GLU A 182 2.52 14.71 6.01
CA GLU A 182 3.18 15.88 5.43
C GLU A 182 4.68 15.61 5.34
N ALA A 183 5.29 16.03 4.23
CA ALA A 183 6.74 15.96 4.06
C ALA A 183 7.23 17.11 3.16
N SER A 184 8.43 17.60 3.46
CA SER A 184 9.07 18.69 2.72
C SER A 184 10.56 18.43 2.52
N LEU A 185 11.09 18.80 1.36
CA LEU A 185 12.52 18.71 1.02
C LEU A 185 12.91 19.86 0.09
N GLY A 186 13.61 20.86 0.61
CA GLY A 186 14.01 22.04 -0.16
C GLY A 186 12.79 22.77 -0.74
N VAL A 187 12.71 22.84 -2.07
CA VAL A 187 11.60 23.47 -2.81
C VAL A 187 10.37 22.57 -2.98
N TRP A 188 10.49 21.30 -2.61
CA TRP A 188 9.43 20.30 -2.72
C TRP A 188 8.68 20.14 -1.40
N GLY A 189 7.39 19.92 -1.47
CA GLY A 189 6.58 19.60 -0.29
C GLY A 189 5.18 19.17 -0.66
N TYR A 190 4.60 18.30 0.16
CA TYR A 190 3.20 17.93 0.03
C TYR A 190 2.53 17.73 1.38
N ARG A 191 1.21 17.87 1.38
CA ARG A 191 0.30 17.36 2.39
C ARG A 191 -0.63 16.35 1.73
N PHE A 192 -0.61 15.12 2.24
CA PHE A 192 -1.44 14.03 1.77
C PHE A 192 -2.44 13.64 2.86
N GLN A 193 -3.73 13.75 2.56
CA GLN A 193 -4.81 13.36 3.46
C GLN A 193 -5.60 12.20 2.87
N ARG A 194 -5.87 11.24 3.74
CA ARG A 194 -6.74 10.11 3.49
C ARG A 194 -7.92 10.20 4.46
N HIS A 195 -9.12 10.26 3.91
CA HIS A 195 -10.37 10.25 4.65
C HIS A 195 -11.13 8.97 4.31
N LEU A 196 -11.37 8.13 5.31
CA LEU A 196 -12.19 6.93 5.18
C LEU A 196 -13.46 7.12 5.98
N GLN A 197 -14.58 6.74 5.37
CA GLN A 197 -15.88 6.73 6.00
C GLN A 197 -16.64 5.48 5.57
N VAL A 198 -17.34 4.85 6.50
CA VAL A 198 -18.34 3.83 6.19
C VAL A 198 -19.75 4.42 6.35
N HIS A 199 -20.63 4.13 5.39
CA HIS A 199 -22.02 4.57 5.44
C HIS A 199 -22.90 3.61 4.64
N GLY A 200 -23.95 3.08 5.29
CA GLY A 200 -24.73 1.99 4.68
C GLY A 200 -23.83 0.80 4.38
N ASP A 201 -23.89 0.28 3.16
CA ASP A 201 -23.06 -0.83 2.66
C ASP A 201 -21.76 -0.37 1.97
N MET A 202 -21.38 0.91 2.10
CA MET A 202 -20.23 1.48 1.40
C MET A 202 -19.05 1.78 2.31
N LEU A 203 -17.85 1.46 1.81
CA LEU A 203 -16.61 2.11 2.21
C LEU A 203 -16.29 3.21 1.20
N VAL A 204 -16.17 4.45 1.67
CA VAL A 204 -15.73 5.60 0.86
C VAL A 204 -14.33 5.99 1.31
N MET A 205 -13.39 5.96 0.37
CA MET A 205 -12.01 6.39 0.57
C MET A 205 -11.71 7.60 -0.31
N ARG A 206 -11.53 8.77 0.32
CA ARG A 206 -11.15 10.00 -0.36
C ARG A 206 -9.67 10.29 -0.10
N SER A 207 -8.97 10.66 -1.17
CA SER A 207 -7.57 11.08 -1.12
C SER A 207 -7.47 12.54 -1.57
N GLU A 208 -6.75 13.34 -0.81
CA GLU A 208 -6.45 14.73 -1.15
C GLU A 208 -4.93 14.94 -1.10
N LEU A 209 -4.36 15.44 -2.20
CA LEU A 209 -2.95 15.80 -2.29
C LEU A 209 -2.83 17.29 -2.54
N THR A 210 -2.19 17.99 -1.60
CA THR A 210 -1.90 19.42 -1.69
C THR A 210 -0.41 19.63 -1.87
N ASN A 211 -0.01 20.43 -2.87
CA ASN A 211 1.37 20.90 -3.00
C ASN A 211 1.63 22.00 -1.96
N THR A 212 2.59 21.76 -1.06
CA THR A 212 3.02 22.73 -0.04
C THR A 212 4.40 23.32 -0.30
N GLY A 213 5.09 22.85 -1.36
CA GLY A 213 6.36 23.38 -1.83
C GLY A 213 6.20 24.56 -2.79
N SER A 214 7.33 25.14 -3.19
CA SER A 214 7.37 26.23 -4.18
C SER A 214 7.51 25.72 -5.63
N LYS A 215 7.87 24.45 -5.83
CA LYS A 215 7.98 23.83 -7.15
C LYS A 215 6.71 23.03 -7.47
N ALA A 216 6.14 23.27 -8.64
CA ALA A 216 5.00 22.49 -9.13
C ALA A 216 5.43 21.05 -9.46
N PHE A 217 4.54 20.10 -9.25
CA PHE A 217 4.72 18.71 -9.66
C PHE A 217 3.43 18.16 -10.26
N LYS A 218 3.58 17.12 -11.08
CA LYS A 218 2.49 16.31 -11.62
C LYS A 218 2.78 14.86 -11.26
N THR A 219 1.75 14.11 -10.92
CA THR A 219 1.86 12.68 -10.69
C THR A 219 0.50 12.04 -10.92
N VAL A 220 0.50 10.74 -11.21
CA VAL A 220 -0.71 9.93 -11.28
C VAL A 220 -0.84 9.12 -9.99
N GLN A 221 -2.05 8.70 -9.66
CA GLN A 221 -2.32 7.82 -8.52
C GLN A 221 -3.16 6.65 -8.99
N TYR A 222 -2.86 5.46 -8.48
CA TYR A 222 -3.73 4.31 -8.64
C TYR A 222 -3.77 3.49 -7.35
N THR A 223 -4.72 2.56 -7.29
CA THR A 223 -5.07 1.77 -6.11
C THR A 223 -5.17 0.31 -6.53
N HIS A 224 -4.40 -0.56 -5.89
CA HIS A 224 -4.46 -1.99 -6.14
C HIS A 224 -5.58 -2.60 -5.34
N ASN A 225 -6.51 -3.30 -5.99
CA ASN A 225 -7.63 -3.94 -5.29
C ASN A 225 -7.30 -5.42 -5.09
N PHE A 226 -6.57 -5.75 -4.02
CA PHE A 226 -6.23 -7.12 -3.63
C PHE A 226 -7.43 -7.83 -3.00
N LEU A 227 -8.39 -8.16 -3.85
CA LEU A 227 -9.67 -8.75 -3.47
C LEU A 227 -9.53 -10.25 -3.19
N ALA A 228 -10.20 -10.67 -2.12
CA ALA A 228 -10.58 -12.05 -1.88
C ALA A 228 -12.02 -12.05 -1.36
N PHE A 229 -12.78 -13.10 -1.67
CA PHE A 229 -14.17 -13.22 -1.25
C PHE A 229 -14.30 -14.46 -0.37
N ASN A 230 -14.83 -14.29 0.85
CA ASN A 230 -15.04 -15.35 1.84
C ASN A 230 -13.82 -16.23 2.07
N ARG A 231 -12.62 -15.63 1.99
CA ARG A 231 -11.33 -16.33 2.12
C ARG A 231 -11.15 -17.51 1.14
N GLN A 232 -11.79 -17.43 -0.02
CA GLN A 232 -11.66 -18.42 -1.09
C GLN A 232 -10.68 -17.95 -2.16
N GLN A 233 -10.02 -18.90 -2.84
CA GLN A 233 -9.23 -18.59 -4.02
C GLN A 233 -10.13 -18.00 -5.10
N ILE A 234 -9.63 -16.98 -5.80
CA ILE A 234 -10.29 -16.43 -6.97
C ILE A 234 -10.42 -17.53 -8.03
N GLY A 235 -11.64 -17.81 -8.46
CA GLY A 235 -11.97 -18.81 -9.46
C GLY A 235 -13.48 -18.95 -9.63
N PRO A 236 -13.95 -19.84 -10.54
CA PRO A 236 -15.37 -20.14 -10.66
C PRO A 236 -15.98 -20.49 -9.28
N PRO A 237 -17.14 -19.95 -8.90
CA PRO A 237 -18.14 -19.28 -9.74
C PRO A 237 -18.03 -17.74 -9.82
N LEU A 238 -16.94 -17.12 -9.34
CA LEU A 238 -16.78 -15.66 -9.35
C LEU A 238 -16.89 -15.10 -10.78
N LYS A 239 -17.66 -14.02 -10.94
CA LYS A 239 -17.78 -13.26 -12.19
C LYS A 239 -17.45 -11.80 -11.94
N LEU A 240 -16.55 -11.25 -12.75
CA LEU A 240 -16.27 -9.83 -12.80
C LEU A 240 -17.01 -9.22 -13.99
N GLN A 241 -17.80 -8.17 -13.75
CA GLN A 241 -18.49 -7.43 -14.79
C GLN A 241 -18.04 -5.97 -14.76
N SER A 242 -17.56 -5.48 -15.90
CA SER A 242 -17.32 -4.05 -16.08
C SER A 242 -18.64 -3.35 -16.40
N GLY A 243 -18.82 -2.15 -15.84
CA GLY A 243 -19.91 -1.25 -16.23
C GLY A 243 -19.73 -0.62 -17.62
N GLN A 244 -18.56 -0.82 -18.25
CA GLN A 244 -18.27 -0.38 -19.61
C GLN A 244 -17.99 -1.55 -20.54
N ASP A 245 -18.33 -1.40 -21.81
CA ASP A 245 -17.96 -2.33 -22.87
C ASP A 245 -16.44 -2.27 -23.11
N LEU A 246 -15.72 -3.24 -22.55
CA LEU A 246 -14.26 -3.33 -22.61
C LEU A 246 -13.73 -3.72 -24.01
N SER A 247 -14.58 -4.00 -24.99
CA SER A 247 -14.16 -4.37 -26.36
C SER A 247 -13.40 -3.26 -27.10
N SER A 248 -13.38 -2.04 -26.56
CA SER A 248 -12.70 -0.87 -27.10
C SER A 248 -11.63 -0.26 -26.17
N TYR A 249 -11.31 -0.91 -25.05
CA TYR A 249 -10.33 -0.37 -24.10
C TYR A 249 -8.91 -0.56 -24.62
N SER A 250 -8.28 0.54 -25.05
CA SER A 250 -6.83 0.66 -25.13
C SER A 250 -6.33 1.21 -23.80
N GLU A 251 -5.38 0.52 -23.17
CA GLU A 251 -4.76 1.00 -21.95
C GLU A 251 -4.03 2.32 -22.22
N PRO A 252 -4.37 3.43 -21.54
CA PRO A 252 -3.69 4.70 -21.76
C PRO A 252 -2.20 4.59 -21.40
N GLY A 253 -1.34 4.51 -22.41
CA GLY A 253 0.12 4.44 -22.24
C GLY A 253 0.80 3.17 -22.74
N ASN A 254 0.07 2.18 -23.26
CA ASN A 254 0.63 0.93 -23.82
C ASN A 254 0.52 0.86 -25.36
N GLU A 255 0.79 1.97 -26.06
CA GLU A 255 1.13 1.89 -27.48
C GLU A 255 2.63 1.57 -27.58
N GLN A 256 2.95 0.31 -27.94
CA GLN A 256 4.28 -0.09 -28.41
C GLN A 256 4.59 0.53 -29.77
#